data_AF-A0A811LR06-F1
#
_entry.id   AF-A0A811LR06-F1
#
_cell.length_a   1.000
_cell.length_b   1.000
_cell.length_c   1.000
_cell.angle_alpha   90.00
_cell.angle_beta   90.00
_cell.angle_gamma   90.00
#
_symmetry.space_group_name_H-M   'P 1'
#
loop_
_entity.id
_entity.type
_entity.pdbx_description
1 polymer ?
#
loop_
_entity_poly.entity_id
_entity_poly.type
_entity_poly.pdbx_seq_one_letter_code
_entity_poly.pdbx_strand_id
1 'polypeptide(L)'
;MVAVDPKFKNAGKQRGLEVWRIKKFDLEVVPKEQFGNFYSGDSYIVLNTKNNDNWDVHFWLGRNTTQDEAGTAAIKTVELDDCLGGIPVQYREVQDHESALFLSYFRDGIKYLQGGHATGFNHVVDSYDNYKPKLFQCKGKRNVRCTQVDCIKESLNLGDVFILDCGLDIFVWMPPESGRLERMKGVNQAKSIRDQERAGRPKIHVVDQEWNTHHAFWKPFGGNQWASWVKTPRAGGTDENYWREKGEAVTLWKVSDASGTLQVTKVNQGHQNIKDLNTNDAFILDADQGGLFVWIGKGGTQQERSKAQKWGQEYLEQHKRNKYTQVVKVLEGAEPQSFTQWFSNWNDAKKTSNFKPKLFNVSNETGKLVVEEIADFYQEDLDTDDVMILDALNTIYVWIGDGAKKAEKDAANETAKKYLDTDKIPRHKTATIDILYQGKENPGFKKLFPEWDDKMWAKQEKNYKNLRELLF
;
A
#
# COMPACT_ATOMS: atom_id res chain seq x y z
N MET A 1 10.27 2.68 36.99
CA MET A 1 10.75 1.98 35.78
C MET A 1 10.04 0.65 35.74
N VAL A 2 9.14 0.46 34.78
CA VAL A 2 8.59 -0.87 34.50
C VAL A 2 9.77 -1.74 34.09
N ALA A 3 9.90 -2.93 34.68
CA ALA A 3 10.99 -3.84 34.35
C ALA A 3 10.83 -4.26 32.88
N VAL A 4 11.75 -3.80 32.02
CA VAL A 4 11.77 -4.13 30.60
C VAL A 4 12.25 -5.56 30.41
N ASP A 5 11.52 -6.32 29.61
CA ASP A 5 11.84 -7.68 29.22
C ASP A 5 13.27 -7.71 28.64
N PRO A 6 14.16 -8.56 29.16
CA PRO A 6 15.53 -8.66 28.67
C PRO A 6 15.62 -8.87 27.15
N LYS A 7 14.60 -9.49 26.55
CA LYS A 7 14.54 -9.77 25.11
C LYS A 7 14.30 -8.53 24.25
N PHE A 8 13.86 -7.41 24.84
CA PHE A 8 13.72 -6.12 24.15
C PHE A 8 14.93 -5.18 24.30
N LYS A 9 15.93 -5.53 25.12
CA LYS A 9 17.09 -4.65 25.42
C LYS A 9 17.86 -4.16 24.17
N ASN A 10 17.81 -4.91 23.07
CA ASN A 10 18.45 -4.57 21.80
C ASN A 10 17.47 -4.42 20.63
N ALA A 11 16.16 -4.49 20.89
CA ALA A 11 15.16 -4.38 19.85
C ALA A 11 15.24 -3.00 19.18
N GLY A 12 15.05 -2.98 17.86
CA GLY A 12 14.93 -1.76 17.08
C GLY A 12 16.24 -1.03 16.78
N LYS A 13 17.40 -1.58 17.16
CA LYS A 13 18.72 -0.94 16.98
C LYS A 13 19.32 -1.10 15.58
N GLN A 14 18.88 -2.10 14.82
CA GLN A 14 19.37 -2.37 13.47
C GLN A 14 18.20 -2.43 12.50
N ARG A 15 18.42 -1.96 11.27
CA ARG A 15 17.43 -2.05 10.20
C ARG A 15 17.08 -3.52 9.92
N GLY A 16 15.78 -3.83 9.85
CA GLY A 16 15.30 -5.18 9.57
C GLY A 16 14.10 -5.58 10.41
N LEU A 17 13.79 -6.87 10.36
CA LEU A 17 12.66 -7.48 11.06
C LEU A 17 13.14 -8.27 12.29
N GLU A 18 12.44 -8.09 13.40
CA GLU A 18 12.58 -8.92 14.61
C GLU A 18 11.21 -9.50 14.97
N VAL A 19 11.15 -10.80 15.25
CA VAL A 19 9.90 -11.52 15.51
C VAL A 19 10.01 -12.28 16.83
N TRP A 20 8.99 -12.14 17.66
CA TRP A 20 8.82 -12.87 18.91
C TRP A 20 7.49 -13.61 18.92
N ARG A 21 7.48 -14.81 19.48
CA ARG A 21 6.30 -15.63 19.73
C ARG A 21 5.96 -15.57 21.20
N ILE A 22 4.69 -15.44 21.56
CA ILE A 22 4.24 -15.50 22.94
C ILE A 22 4.22 -16.95 23.41
N LYS A 23 4.77 -17.21 24.60
CA LYS A 23 4.78 -18.53 25.24
C LYS A 23 4.63 -18.37 26.75
N LYS A 24 3.46 -18.75 27.29
CA LYS A 24 3.18 -18.73 28.74
C LYS A 24 3.56 -17.38 29.41
N PHE A 25 2.99 -16.28 28.90
CA PHE A 25 3.25 -14.90 29.36
C PHE A 25 4.66 -14.34 29.10
N ASP A 26 5.54 -15.09 28.42
CA ASP A 26 6.90 -14.68 28.08
C ASP A 26 7.13 -14.62 26.55
N LEU A 27 8.22 -14.00 26.11
CA LEU A 27 8.61 -13.87 24.71
C LEU A 27 9.60 -14.97 24.30
N GLU A 28 9.41 -15.56 23.14
CA GLU A 28 10.36 -16.50 22.53
C GLU A 28 10.85 -15.88 21.22
N VAL A 29 12.17 -15.65 21.08
CA VAL A 29 12.72 -15.09 19.84
C VAL A 29 12.53 -16.12 18.73
N VAL A 30 11.88 -15.70 17.64
CA VAL A 30 11.70 -16.56 16.48
C VAL A 30 12.99 -16.52 15.64
N PRO A 31 13.57 -17.68 15.27
CA PRO A 31 14.71 -17.71 14.36
C PRO A 31 14.35 -17.11 13.00
N LYS A 32 15.31 -16.45 12.33
CA LYS A 32 15.07 -15.77 11.05
C LYS A 32 14.56 -16.71 9.97
N GLU A 33 14.99 -17.98 10.01
CA GLU A 33 14.58 -19.03 9.08
C GLU A 33 13.11 -19.40 9.23
N GLN A 34 12.49 -19.05 10.35
CA GLN A 34 11.09 -19.30 10.66
C GLN A 34 10.19 -18.07 10.46
N PHE A 35 10.76 -16.94 10.02
CA PHE A 35 9.95 -15.75 9.72
C PHE A 35 8.92 -16.08 8.65
N GLY A 36 7.69 -15.62 8.88
CA GLY A 36 6.54 -15.93 8.04
C GLY A 36 5.76 -17.17 8.49
N ASN A 37 6.29 -18.00 9.38
CA ASN A 37 5.55 -19.13 9.94
C ASN A 37 4.81 -18.71 11.21
N PHE A 38 3.48 -18.73 11.16
CA PHE A 38 2.63 -18.33 12.28
C PHE A 38 1.72 -19.49 12.70
N TYR A 39 1.78 -19.86 13.97
CA TYR A 39 0.87 -20.86 14.52
C TYR A 39 -0.50 -20.24 14.81
N SER A 40 -1.56 -20.82 14.26
CA SER A 40 -2.93 -20.33 14.43
C SER A 40 -3.40 -20.32 15.87
N GLY A 41 -2.82 -21.15 16.73
CA GLY A 41 -3.10 -21.21 18.16
C GLY A 41 -2.33 -20.22 19.02
N ASP A 42 -1.50 -19.35 18.44
CA ASP A 42 -0.56 -18.50 19.19
C ASP A 42 -0.64 -17.02 18.79
N SER A 43 0.02 -16.18 19.58
CA SER A 43 0.20 -14.74 19.31
C SER A 43 1.68 -14.38 19.12
N TYR A 44 1.94 -13.34 18.33
CA TYR A 44 3.30 -12.91 17.95
C TYR A 44 3.45 -11.40 18.02
N ILE A 45 4.69 -10.94 18.16
CA ILE A 45 5.09 -9.54 18.00
C ILE A 45 6.11 -9.47 16.86
N VAL A 46 5.91 -8.53 15.95
CA VAL A 46 6.78 -8.28 14.80
C VAL A 46 7.18 -6.82 14.82
N LEU A 47 8.47 -6.53 14.93
CA LEU A 47 9.04 -5.19 14.86
C LEU A 47 9.76 -5.04 13.52
N ASN A 48 9.41 -4.01 12.77
CA ASN A 48 10.13 -3.58 11.57
C ASN A 48 10.83 -2.25 11.82
N THR A 49 12.16 -2.25 11.76
CA THR A 49 12.99 -1.05 11.84
C THR A 49 13.33 -0.55 10.44
N LYS A 50 12.78 0.61 10.06
CA LYS A 50 12.98 1.19 8.72
C LYS A 50 14.32 1.91 8.60
N ASN A 51 14.59 2.81 9.53
CA ASN A 51 15.79 3.62 9.66
C ASN A 51 15.98 3.99 11.14
N ASN A 52 17.00 4.80 11.45
CA ASN A 52 17.19 5.31 12.81
C ASN A 52 15.95 6.13 13.18
N ASP A 53 15.26 5.69 14.24
CA ASP A 53 14.11 6.37 14.84
C ASP A 53 12.74 6.21 14.15
N ASN A 54 12.56 5.18 13.30
CA ASN A 54 11.24 4.84 12.74
C ASN A 54 10.97 3.33 12.75
N TRP A 55 9.88 2.96 13.42
CA TRP A 55 9.49 1.59 13.68
C TRP A 55 8.00 1.36 13.45
N ASP A 56 7.68 0.20 12.87
CA ASP A 56 6.35 -0.37 12.92
C ASP A 56 6.36 -1.57 13.88
N VAL A 57 5.45 -1.59 14.84
CA VAL A 57 5.26 -2.74 15.74
C VAL A 57 3.90 -3.35 15.47
N HIS A 58 3.90 -4.63 15.14
CA HIS A 58 2.70 -5.41 14.91
C HIS A 58 2.57 -6.43 16.02
N PHE A 59 1.36 -6.65 16.52
CA PHE A 59 1.04 -7.88 17.25
C PHE A 59 0.02 -8.66 16.44
N TRP A 60 0.38 -9.90 16.14
CA TRP A 60 -0.42 -10.80 15.32
C TRP A 60 -1.13 -11.80 16.22
N LEU A 61 -2.43 -11.95 16.00
CA LEU A 61 -3.31 -12.83 16.76
C LEU A 61 -3.79 -13.98 15.89
N GLY A 62 -3.38 -15.20 16.25
CA GLY A 62 -3.85 -16.41 15.62
C GLY A 62 -5.34 -16.63 15.81
N ARG A 63 -5.99 -17.27 14.84
CA ARG A 63 -7.43 -17.53 14.87
C ARG A 63 -7.89 -18.29 16.12
N ASN A 64 -7.02 -19.15 16.64
CA ASN A 64 -7.25 -20.02 17.79
C ASN A 64 -6.38 -19.62 19.00
N THR A 65 -5.76 -18.43 19.00
CA THR A 65 -4.94 -17.98 20.14
C THR A 65 -5.80 -17.80 21.39
N THR A 66 -5.22 -18.15 22.55
CA THR A 66 -5.92 -18.02 23.82
C THR A 66 -5.99 -16.56 24.26
N GLN A 67 -6.96 -16.23 25.12
CA GLN A 67 -7.17 -14.87 25.58
C GLN A 67 -5.96 -14.32 26.36
N ASP A 68 -5.28 -15.18 27.12
CA ASP A 68 -4.08 -14.82 27.86
C ASP A 68 -2.89 -14.53 26.95
N GLU A 69 -2.71 -15.29 25.86
CA GLU A 69 -1.65 -15.03 24.87
C GLU A 69 -1.92 -13.75 24.08
N ALA A 70 -3.15 -13.53 23.63
CA ALA A 70 -3.55 -12.29 22.96
C ALA A 70 -3.37 -11.07 23.87
N GLY A 71 -3.78 -11.19 25.14
CA GLY A 71 -3.57 -10.15 26.15
C GLY A 71 -2.09 -9.89 26.42
N THR A 72 -1.28 -10.94 26.48
CA THR A 72 0.18 -10.83 26.64
C THR A 72 0.81 -10.12 25.45
N ALA A 73 0.42 -10.47 24.22
CA ALA A 73 0.94 -9.82 23.02
C ALA A 73 0.68 -8.31 23.03
N ALA A 74 -0.54 -7.89 23.37
CA ALA A 74 -0.89 -6.48 23.50
C ALA A 74 -0.06 -5.77 24.58
N ILE A 75 0.08 -6.36 25.77
CA ILE A 75 0.87 -5.79 26.89
C ILE A 75 2.34 -5.67 26.50
N LYS A 76 2.92 -6.72 25.92
CA LYS A 76 4.32 -6.76 25.50
C LYS A 76 4.60 -5.79 24.34
N THR A 77 3.64 -5.54 23.45
CA THR A 77 3.75 -4.50 22.42
C THR A 77 3.79 -3.10 23.03
N VAL A 78 3.00 -2.82 24.07
CA VAL A 78 3.08 -1.54 24.80
C VAL A 78 4.42 -1.41 25.52
N GLU A 79 4.92 -2.48 26.13
CA GLU A 79 6.23 -2.50 26.77
C GLU A 79 7.36 -2.22 25.75
N LEU A 80 7.32 -2.82 24.57
CA LEU A 80 8.26 -2.57 23.48
C LEU A 80 8.17 -1.12 22.96
N ASP A 81 6.96 -0.58 22.84
CA ASP A 81 6.72 0.81 22.44
C ASP A 81 7.36 1.79 23.43
N ASP A 82 7.18 1.57 24.73
CA ASP A 82 7.80 2.38 25.79
C ASP A 82 9.33 2.31 25.73
N CYS A 83 9.90 1.13 25.41
CA CYS A 83 11.35 0.98 25.21
C CYS A 83 11.89 1.80 24.04
N LEU A 84 11.06 2.02 23.03
CA LEU A 84 11.35 2.82 21.83
C LEU A 84 10.82 4.26 21.96
N GLY A 85 10.59 4.73 23.20
CA GLY A 85 10.21 6.12 23.49
C GLY A 85 8.75 6.47 23.17
N GLY A 86 7.89 5.47 22.98
CA GLY A 86 6.49 5.66 22.60
C GLY A 86 6.30 6.20 21.18
N ILE A 87 7.34 6.05 20.33
CA ILE A 87 7.41 6.53 18.95
C ILE A 87 6.82 5.54 17.92
N PRO A 88 6.95 4.20 18.06
CA PRO A 88 6.49 3.27 17.04
C PRO A 88 5.00 3.40 16.69
N VAL A 89 4.70 3.14 15.41
CA VAL A 89 3.32 2.96 14.93
C VAL A 89 2.90 1.53 15.27
N GLN A 90 1.77 1.37 15.98
CA GLN A 90 1.31 0.06 16.41
C GLN A 90 0.15 -0.45 15.56
N TYR A 91 0.24 -1.71 15.17
CA TYR A 91 -0.72 -2.39 14.33
C TYR A 91 -1.24 -3.65 15.01
N ARG A 92 -2.56 -3.80 15.08
CA ARG A 92 -3.21 -5.06 15.45
C ARG A 92 -3.46 -5.88 14.19
N GLU A 93 -2.83 -7.04 14.10
CA GLU A 93 -2.97 -7.97 12.98
C GLU A 93 -3.75 -9.20 13.44
N VAL A 94 -4.74 -9.63 12.66
CA VAL A 94 -5.52 -10.83 12.95
C VAL A 94 -5.39 -11.80 11.78
N GLN A 95 -5.21 -13.07 12.08
CA GLN A 95 -5.11 -14.12 11.06
C GLN A 95 -6.22 -14.00 10.00
N ASP A 96 -5.85 -14.18 8.72
CA ASP A 96 -6.69 -14.05 7.53
C ASP A 96 -7.11 -12.60 7.18
N HIS A 97 -6.74 -11.62 8.02
CA HIS A 97 -7.13 -10.20 7.95
C HIS A 97 -5.95 -9.26 8.22
N GLU A 98 -4.72 -9.71 7.97
CA GLU A 98 -3.51 -8.92 8.15
C GLU A 98 -3.45 -7.74 7.18
N SER A 99 -2.80 -6.68 7.64
CA SER A 99 -2.55 -5.50 6.83
C SER A 99 -1.56 -5.80 5.71
N ALA A 100 -1.72 -5.09 4.59
CA ALA A 100 -0.77 -5.17 3.48
C ALA A 100 0.66 -4.82 3.92
N LEU A 101 0.82 -3.90 4.87
CA LEU A 101 2.12 -3.55 5.44
C LEU A 101 2.75 -4.75 6.15
N PHE A 102 2.03 -5.45 7.01
CA PHE A 102 2.53 -6.65 7.70
C PHE A 102 2.93 -7.75 6.73
N LEU A 103 2.06 -8.03 5.75
CA LEU A 103 2.30 -9.06 4.73
C LEU A 103 3.54 -8.74 3.89
N SER A 104 3.80 -7.45 3.59
CA SER A 104 4.95 -7.02 2.79
C SER A 104 6.32 -7.38 3.38
N TYR A 105 6.39 -7.68 4.69
CA TYR A 105 7.63 -8.06 5.35
C TYR A 105 8.09 -9.48 5.02
N PHE A 106 7.15 -10.35 4.65
CA PHE A 106 7.40 -11.78 4.41
C PHE A 106 7.35 -12.04 2.91
N ARG A 107 8.48 -11.86 2.22
CA ARG A 107 8.58 -12.00 0.76
C ARG A 107 8.10 -13.37 0.28
N ASP A 108 8.39 -14.45 0.99
CA ASP A 108 7.93 -15.78 0.60
C ASP A 108 6.45 -16.05 0.93
N GLY A 109 5.74 -15.05 1.47
CA GLY A 109 4.42 -15.15 2.06
C GLY A 109 4.45 -15.62 3.51
N ILE A 110 3.29 -15.59 4.16
CA ILE A 110 3.10 -16.19 5.48
C ILE A 110 2.49 -17.59 5.36
N LYS A 111 2.83 -18.48 6.29
CA LYS A 111 2.31 -19.84 6.41
C LYS A 111 1.60 -19.98 7.74
N TYR A 112 0.38 -20.50 7.71
CA TYR A 112 -0.36 -20.82 8.92
C TYR A 112 -0.11 -22.26 9.33
N LEU A 113 0.50 -22.43 10.49
CA LEU A 113 0.73 -23.71 11.11
C LEU A 113 -0.42 -24.00 12.07
N GLN A 114 -1.03 -25.18 11.94
CA GLN A 114 -2.03 -25.59 12.92
C GLN A 114 -1.34 -25.95 14.24
N GLY A 115 -2.05 -25.73 15.33
CA GLY A 115 -1.54 -25.94 16.68
C GLY A 115 -0.98 -24.66 17.29
N GLY A 116 -0.11 -24.81 18.28
CA GLY A 116 0.34 -23.74 19.15
C GLY A 116 0.97 -24.27 20.44
N HIS A 117 1.46 -23.39 21.31
CA HIS A 117 2.05 -23.80 22.60
C HIS A 117 1.06 -24.57 23.48
N ALA A 118 -0.23 -24.24 23.40
CA ALA A 118 -1.28 -24.95 24.13
C ALA A 118 -1.58 -26.37 23.59
N THR A 119 -1.30 -26.65 22.32
CA THR A 119 -1.78 -27.87 21.63
C THR A 119 -0.67 -28.80 21.13
N GLY A 120 0.59 -28.36 21.05
CA GLY A 120 1.76 -29.22 20.84
C GLY A 120 1.86 -29.93 19.48
N PHE A 121 0.98 -29.63 18.51
CA PHE A 121 1.00 -30.21 17.17
C PHE A 121 1.67 -29.28 16.16
N ASN A 122 2.48 -29.84 15.26
CA ASN A 122 3.05 -29.16 14.09
C ASN A 122 2.43 -29.78 12.84
N HIS A 123 1.34 -29.20 12.32
CA HIS A 123 0.85 -29.53 10.99
C HIS A 123 1.00 -28.29 10.09
N VAL A 124 1.83 -28.42 9.05
CA VAL A 124 2.06 -27.36 8.06
C VAL A 124 0.93 -27.39 7.05
N VAL A 125 0.25 -26.26 6.88
CA VAL A 125 -0.71 -26.04 5.78
C VAL A 125 -0.12 -24.93 4.90
N ASP A 126 -0.04 -25.16 3.59
CA ASP A 126 0.36 -24.09 2.67
C ASP A 126 -0.75 -23.03 2.64
N SER A 127 -0.42 -21.74 2.70
CA SER A 127 -1.41 -20.66 2.88
C SER A 127 -2.33 -20.46 1.67
N TYR A 128 -2.01 -21.09 0.54
CA TYR A 128 -2.85 -21.11 -0.66
C TYR A 128 -3.65 -22.41 -0.84
N ASP A 129 -3.34 -23.46 -0.06
CA ASP A 129 -4.14 -24.68 -0.06
C ASP A 129 -5.49 -24.38 0.58
N ASN A 130 -6.56 -24.48 -0.21
CA ASN A 130 -7.92 -24.05 0.13
C ASN A 130 -8.11 -22.52 0.26
N TYR A 131 -7.34 -21.71 -0.48
CA TYR A 131 -7.56 -20.26 -0.54
C TYR A 131 -9.01 -19.94 -0.94
N LYS A 132 -9.72 -19.21 -0.07
CA LYS A 132 -11.09 -18.76 -0.37
C LYS A 132 -11.03 -17.59 -1.35
N PRO A 133 -11.64 -17.70 -2.55
CA PRO A 133 -11.58 -16.64 -3.53
C PRO A 133 -12.15 -15.32 -2.99
N LYS A 134 -11.47 -14.22 -3.30
CA LYS A 134 -11.89 -12.85 -2.98
C LYS A 134 -12.19 -12.12 -4.29
N LEU A 135 -13.19 -11.24 -4.26
CA LEU A 135 -13.58 -10.44 -5.42
C LEU A 135 -13.45 -8.96 -5.06
N PHE A 136 -12.78 -8.20 -5.91
CA PHE A 136 -12.67 -6.75 -5.78
C PHE A 136 -13.32 -6.07 -6.97
N GLN A 137 -14.08 -5.02 -6.72
CA GLN A 137 -14.70 -4.19 -7.74
C GLN A 137 -13.91 -2.88 -7.84
N CYS A 138 -13.41 -2.56 -9.02
CA CYS A 138 -12.75 -1.30 -9.32
C CYS A 138 -13.74 -0.37 -10.03
N LYS A 139 -14.15 0.70 -9.34
CA LYS A 139 -15.21 1.61 -9.80
C LYS A 139 -14.86 3.07 -9.59
N GLY A 140 -15.19 3.91 -10.58
CA GLY A 140 -15.21 5.37 -10.45
C GLY A 140 -14.74 6.12 -11.71
N LYS A 141 -15.24 7.36 -11.89
CA LYS A 141 -14.97 8.16 -13.10
C LYS A 141 -13.69 9.00 -13.05
N ARG A 142 -13.41 9.66 -11.92
CA ARG A 142 -12.21 10.50 -11.71
C ARG A 142 -11.24 9.91 -10.68
N ASN A 143 -11.79 9.27 -9.66
CA ASN A 143 -11.06 8.60 -8.58
C ASN A 143 -11.53 7.15 -8.51
N VAL A 144 -10.84 6.27 -9.23
CA VAL A 144 -11.14 4.82 -9.19
C VAL A 144 -10.61 4.22 -7.89
N ARG A 145 -11.46 3.50 -7.17
CA ARG A 145 -11.05 2.68 -6.02
C ARG A 145 -11.40 1.23 -6.29
N CYS A 146 -10.60 0.32 -5.73
CA CYS A 146 -10.91 -1.10 -5.72
C CYS A 146 -11.36 -1.50 -4.32
N THR A 147 -12.57 -2.01 -4.19
CA THR A 147 -13.20 -2.39 -2.92
C THR A 147 -13.56 -3.86 -2.95
N GLN A 148 -13.37 -4.57 -1.84
CA GLN A 148 -13.79 -5.96 -1.75
C GLN A 148 -15.33 -6.04 -1.76
N VAL A 149 -15.85 -6.96 -2.57
CA VAL A 149 -17.28 -7.30 -2.66
C VAL A 149 -17.46 -8.80 -2.41
N ASP A 150 -18.71 -9.23 -2.23
CA ASP A 150 -19.01 -10.65 -2.10
C ASP A 150 -18.57 -11.41 -3.36
N CYS A 151 -17.85 -12.51 -3.18
CA CYS A 151 -17.35 -13.34 -4.28
C CYS A 151 -18.46 -14.24 -4.84
N ILE A 152 -19.48 -13.62 -5.42
CA ILE A 152 -20.65 -14.26 -6.04
C ILE A 152 -20.94 -13.61 -7.40
N LYS A 153 -21.60 -14.34 -8.30
CA LYS A 153 -21.90 -13.88 -9.68
C LYS A 153 -22.78 -12.63 -9.71
N GLU A 154 -23.63 -12.45 -8.70
CA GLU A 154 -24.54 -11.32 -8.55
C GLU A 154 -23.82 -9.99 -8.28
N SER A 155 -22.55 -10.02 -7.85
CA SER A 155 -21.71 -8.83 -7.65
C SER A 155 -21.18 -8.24 -8.96
N LEU A 156 -21.10 -9.05 -10.02
CA LEU A 156 -20.53 -8.64 -11.31
C LEU A 156 -21.49 -7.74 -12.09
N ASN A 157 -20.93 -6.80 -12.84
CA ASN A 157 -21.62 -6.01 -13.85
C ASN A 157 -20.69 -5.70 -15.03
N LEU A 158 -21.26 -5.39 -16.20
CA LEU A 158 -20.48 -5.16 -17.43
C LEU A 158 -19.78 -3.79 -17.48
N GLY A 159 -20.07 -2.89 -16.54
CA GLY A 159 -19.59 -1.51 -16.52
C GLY A 159 -18.33 -1.29 -15.69
N ASP A 160 -17.98 -2.21 -14.81
CA ASP A 160 -16.85 -2.07 -13.90
C ASP A 160 -15.79 -3.16 -14.14
N VAL A 161 -14.57 -2.94 -13.65
CA VAL A 161 -13.50 -3.94 -13.66
C VAL A 161 -13.50 -4.72 -12.36
N PHE A 162 -13.31 -6.03 -12.44
CA PHE A 162 -13.26 -6.89 -11.26
C PHE A 162 -11.94 -7.64 -11.17
N ILE A 163 -11.43 -7.82 -9.95
CA ILE A 163 -10.26 -8.64 -9.67
C ILE A 163 -10.74 -9.85 -8.88
N LEU A 164 -10.69 -11.02 -9.50
CA LEU A 164 -10.93 -12.30 -8.82
C LEU A 164 -9.58 -12.85 -8.39
N ASP A 165 -9.38 -12.84 -7.08
CA ASP A 165 -8.19 -13.32 -6.44
C ASP A 165 -8.41 -14.76 -5.94
N CYS A 166 -7.70 -15.71 -6.54
CA CYS A 166 -7.70 -17.13 -6.17
C CYS A 166 -6.36 -17.56 -5.56
N GLY A 167 -5.63 -16.62 -4.94
CA GLY A 167 -4.35 -16.91 -4.27
C GLY A 167 -3.18 -16.82 -5.24
N LEU A 168 -2.83 -17.92 -5.89
CA LEU A 168 -1.74 -17.98 -6.88
C LEU A 168 -2.18 -17.62 -8.31
N ASP A 169 -3.49 -17.58 -8.56
CA ASP A 169 -4.05 -17.07 -9.80
C ASP A 169 -4.89 -15.82 -9.51
N ILE A 170 -4.59 -14.72 -10.20
CA ILE A 170 -5.32 -13.45 -10.09
C ILE A 170 -5.89 -13.14 -11.47
N PHE A 171 -7.22 -13.02 -11.56
CA PHE A 171 -7.90 -12.68 -12.80
C PHE A 171 -8.36 -11.22 -12.76
N VAL A 172 -7.91 -10.42 -13.72
CA VAL A 172 -8.43 -9.05 -13.95
C VAL A 172 -9.47 -9.15 -15.05
N TRP A 173 -10.74 -9.15 -14.66
CA TRP A 173 -11.88 -9.29 -15.54
C TRP A 173 -12.34 -7.92 -16.04
N MET A 174 -12.21 -7.72 -17.36
CA MET A 174 -12.46 -6.46 -18.07
C MET A 174 -13.63 -6.65 -19.05
N PRO A 175 -14.87 -6.44 -18.62
CA PRO A 175 -16.01 -6.55 -19.51
C PRO A 175 -16.03 -5.43 -20.57
N PRO A 176 -16.79 -5.59 -21.67
CA PRO A 176 -16.76 -4.69 -22.83
C PRO A 176 -17.06 -3.23 -22.51
N GLU A 177 -17.88 -2.95 -21.50
CA GLU A 177 -18.33 -1.60 -21.16
C GLU A 177 -17.54 -0.97 -20.00
N SER A 178 -16.46 -1.63 -19.53
CA SER A 178 -15.62 -1.12 -18.45
C SER A 178 -14.74 0.07 -18.83
N GLY A 179 -14.60 1.05 -17.93
CA GLY A 179 -13.88 2.29 -18.19
C GLY A 179 -12.35 2.13 -18.25
N ARG A 180 -11.69 2.95 -19.09
CA ARG A 180 -10.22 2.93 -19.26
C ARG A 180 -9.46 3.09 -17.94
N LEU A 181 -9.88 4.02 -17.09
CA LEU A 181 -9.22 4.27 -15.80
C LEU A 181 -9.43 3.09 -14.83
N GLU A 182 -10.56 2.42 -14.90
CA GLU A 182 -10.87 1.22 -14.09
C GLU A 182 -10.02 0.03 -14.53
N ARG A 183 -9.82 -0.14 -15.85
CA ARG A 183 -8.91 -1.15 -16.40
C ARG A 183 -7.48 -0.94 -15.95
N MET A 184 -6.96 0.29 -16.04
CA MET A 184 -5.62 0.63 -15.54
C MET A 184 -5.51 0.37 -14.03
N LYS A 185 -6.51 0.81 -13.25
CA LYS A 185 -6.53 0.62 -11.80
C LYS A 185 -6.59 -0.87 -11.42
N GLY A 186 -7.40 -1.67 -12.12
CA GLY A 186 -7.53 -3.10 -11.90
C GLY A 186 -6.23 -3.87 -12.16
N VAL A 187 -5.53 -3.55 -13.26
CA VAL A 187 -4.21 -4.14 -13.55
C VAL A 187 -3.18 -3.73 -12.51
N ASN A 188 -3.12 -2.44 -12.16
CA ASN A 188 -2.15 -1.95 -11.17
C ASN A 188 -2.43 -2.55 -9.78
N GLN A 189 -3.69 -2.72 -9.41
CA GLN A 189 -4.06 -3.38 -8.16
C GLN A 189 -3.70 -4.87 -8.19
N ALA A 190 -3.94 -5.58 -9.30
CA ALA A 190 -3.53 -6.97 -9.43
C ALA A 190 -2.00 -7.14 -9.40
N LYS A 191 -1.24 -6.23 -10.03
CA LYS A 191 0.22 -6.16 -9.91
C LYS A 191 0.66 -5.87 -8.48
N SER A 192 -0.02 -4.96 -7.79
CA SER A 192 0.24 -4.71 -6.36
C SER A 192 0.00 -5.95 -5.51
N ILE A 193 -1.12 -6.67 -5.71
CA ILE A 193 -1.40 -7.93 -5.00
C ILE A 193 -0.31 -8.96 -5.31
N ARG A 194 0.10 -9.08 -6.57
CA ARG A 194 1.17 -9.98 -6.97
C ARG A 194 2.50 -9.60 -6.33
N ASP A 195 2.98 -8.37 -6.56
CA ASP A 195 4.34 -7.93 -6.30
C ASP A 195 4.55 -7.49 -4.84
N GLN A 196 3.59 -6.78 -4.27
CA GLN A 196 3.68 -6.20 -2.92
C GLN A 196 3.10 -7.12 -1.85
N GLU A 197 2.01 -7.85 -2.15
CA GLU A 197 1.36 -8.74 -1.17
C GLU A 197 1.88 -10.18 -1.24
N ARG A 198 2.44 -10.60 -2.38
CA ARG A 198 2.83 -12.01 -2.64
C ARG A 198 4.16 -12.17 -3.39
N ALA A 199 5.01 -11.14 -3.33
CA ALA A 199 6.36 -11.08 -3.89
C ALA A 199 6.55 -11.67 -5.29
N GLY A 200 5.65 -11.34 -6.20
CA GLY A 200 5.74 -11.73 -7.60
C GLY A 200 5.22 -13.13 -7.90
N ARG A 201 4.84 -13.94 -6.89
CA ARG A 201 4.49 -15.36 -7.08
C ARG A 201 3.22 -15.60 -7.89
N PRO A 202 2.10 -14.87 -7.69
CA PRO A 202 0.87 -15.13 -8.43
C PRO A 202 0.98 -14.85 -9.92
N LYS A 203 0.25 -15.62 -10.73
CA LYS A 203 0.05 -15.33 -12.14
C LYS A 203 -1.14 -14.40 -12.32
N ILE A 204 -0.93 -13.30 -13.05
CA ILE A 204 -2.00 -12.38 -13.44
C ILE A 204 -2.54 -12.78 -14.81
N HIS A 205 -3.84 -12.99 -14.89
CA HIS A 205 -4.58 -13.29 -16.10
C HIS A 205 -5.48 -12.11 -16.42
N VAL A 206 -5.23 -11.43 -17.54
CA VAL A 206 -6.11 -10.36 -18.01
C VAL A 206 -7.21 -10.97 -18.87
N VAL A 207 -8.45 -10.89 -18.41
CA VAL A 207 -9.61 -11.48 -19.08
C VAL A 207 -10.43 -10.36 -19.72
N ASP A 208 -10.08 -10.00 -20.96
CA ASP A 208 -10.71 -8.92 -21.74
C ASP A 208 -11.56 -9.48 -22.89
N GLN A 209 -10.94 -9.94 -23.99
CA GLN A 209 -11.69 -10.51 -25.12
C GLN A 209 -12.48 -11.77 -24.73
N GLU A 210 -11.95 -12.54 -23.77
CA GLU A 210 -12.52 -13.78 -23.26
C GLU A 210 -13.44 -13.57 -22.04
N TRP A 211 -13.89 -12.34 -21.78
CA TRP A 211 -14.66 -11.97 -20.58
C TRP A 211 -15.84 -12.91 -20.29
N ASN A 212 -16.54 -13.41 -21.33
CA ASN A 212 -17.68 -14.30 -21.19
C ASN A 212 -17.34 -15.80 -21.31
N THR A 213 -16.13 -16.15 -21.73
CA THR A 213 -15.78 -17.51 -22.15
C THR A 213 -14.63 -18.12 -21.34
N HIS A 214 -13.87 -17.30 -20.61
CA HIS A 214 -12.68 -17.73 -19.87
C HIS A 214 -13.01 -18.69 -18.70
N HIS A 215 -12.83 -19.99 -18.94
CA HIS A 215 -13.29 -21.05 -18.06
C HIS A 215 -12.74 -20.95 -16.62
N ALA A 216 -11.45 -20.65 -16.46
CA ALA A 216 -10.82 -20.59 -15.13
C ALA A 216 -11.35 -19.43 -14.26
N PHE A 217 -11.77 -18.33 -14.88
CA PHE A 217 -12.38 -17.20 -14.17
C PHE A 217 -13.79 -17.55 -13.70
N TRP A 218 -14.56 -18.25 -14.55
CA TRP A 218 -15.94 -18.60 -14.25
C TRP A 218 -16.09 -19.81 -13.31
N LYS A 219 -15.03 -20.61 -13.12
CA LYS A 219 -15.04 -21.82 -12.28
C LYS A 219 -15.51 -21.54 -10.84
N PRO A 220 -15.02 -20.51 -10.11
CA PRO A 220 -15.50 -20.21 -8.76
C PRO A 220 -16.98 -19.79 -8.68
N PHE A 221 -17.56 -19.36 -9.80
CA PHE A 221 -18.97 -18.98 -9.90
C PHE A 221 -19.87 -20.11 -10.40
N GLY A 222 -19.33 -21.31 -10.62
CA GLY A 222 -20.09 -22.47 -11.10
C GLY A 222 -20.21 -22.57 -12.63
N GLY A 223 -19.32 -21.91 -13.39
CA GLY A 223 -19.21 -22.06 -14.85
C GLY A 223 -19.60 -20.82 -15.65
N ASN A 224 -19.28 -20.81 -16.95
CA ASN A 224 -19.43 -19.64 -17.83
C ASN A 224 -20.87 -19.41 -18.32
N GLN A 225 -21.79 -20.35 -18.09
CA GLN A 225 -23.23 -20.19 -18.35
C GLN A 225 -23.85 -18.97 -17.66
N TRP A 226 -23.21 -18.45 -16.62
CA TRP A 226 -23.66 -17.26 -15.88
C TRP A 226 -23.26 -15.94 -16.55
N ALA A 227 -22.36 -15.95 -17.54
CA ALA A 227 -21.89 -14.74 -18.21
C ALA A 227 -23.03 -13.95 -18.87
N SER A 228 -24.08 -14.62 -19.36
CA SER A 228 -25.27 -13.98 -19.96
C SER A 228 -26.19 -13.31 -18.93
N TRP A 229 -26.00 -13.57 -17.63
CA TRP A 229 -26.82 -13.05 -16.53
C TRP A 229 -26.14 -11.89 -15.80
N VAL A 230 -24.94 -11.49 -16.24
CA VAL A 230 -24.22 -10.36 -15.65
C VAL A 230 -24.99 -9.07 -15.90
N LYS A 231 -25.10 -8.24 -14.85
CA LYS A 231 -25.85 -6.99 -14.90
C LYS A 231 -25.27 -6.05 -15.95
N THR A 232 -26.13 -5.33 -16.67
CA THR A 232 -25.71 -4.23 -17.55
C THR A 232 -25.10 -3.09 -16.72
N PRO A 233 -24.30 -2.17 -17.31
CA PRO A 233 -23.69 -1.08 -16.55
C PRO A 233 -24.73 -0.20 -15.84
N ARG A 234 -25.90 0.01 -16.48
CA ARG A 234 -27.02 0.77 -15.88
C ARG A 234 -27.57 0.10 -14.61
N ALA A 235 -27.64 -1.23 -14.59
CA ALA A 235 -28.08 -1.99 -13.43
C ALA A 235 -26.96 -2.16 -12.37
N GLY A 236 -25.71 -1.85 -12.70
CA GLY A 236 -24.54 -1.84 -11.80
C GLY A 236 -24.38 -0.54 -10.99
N GLY A 237 -25.18 0.50 -11.27
CA GLY A 237 -25.13 1.80 -10.61
C GLY A 237 -24.22 2.81 -11.30
N THR A 238 -24.54 4.11 -11.19
CA THR A 238 -23.85 5.19 -11.92
C THR A 238 -22.59 5.68 -11.19
N ASP A 239 -21.54 5.98 -11.95
CA ASP A 239 -20.23 6.40 -11.40
C ASP A 239 -20.21 7.83 -10.85
N GLU A 240 -21.22 8.62 -11.18
CA GLU A 240 -21.26 10.06 -10.86
C GLU A 240 -21.55 10.35 -9.38
N ASN A 241 -22.12 9.42 -8.61
CA ASN A 241 -22.45 9.62 -7.19
C ASN A 241 -22.04 8.47 -6.24
N TYR A 242 -21.38 7.41 -6.71
CA TYR A 242 -21.06 6.23 -5.89
C TYR A 242 -20.32 6.55 -4.56
N TRP A 243 -19.44 7.55 -4.56
CA TRP A 243 -18.69 7.97 -3.36
C TRP A 243 -19.41 9.00 -2.50
N ARG A 244 -20.49 9.61 -2.98
CA ARG A 244 -21.26 10.60 -2.20
C ARG A 244 -22.09 9.93 -1.13
N GLU A 245 -22.61 8.72 -1.40
CA GLU A 245 -23.38 7.91 -0.44
C GLU A 245 -22.49 7.06 0.48
N LYS A 246 -21.33 6.58 0.01
CA LYS A 246 -20.35 5.81 0.84
C LYS A 246 -19.44 6.68 1.71
N GLY A 247 -19.27 7.97 1.38
CA GLY A 247 -18.48 8.90 2.18
C GLY A 247 -19.05 9.12 3.58
N GLU A 248 -20.39 9.08 3.72
CA GLU A 248 -21.08 9.26 5.00
C GLU A 248 -20.77 8.18 6.05
N ALA A 249 -20.20 7.03 5.66
CA ALA A 249 -19.81 5.97 6.59
C ALA A 249 -18.53 6.29 7.38
N VAL A 250 -17.70 7.21 6.89
CA VAL A 250 -16.46 7.61 7.58
C VAL A 250 -16.81 8.57 8.70
N THR A 251 -16.39 8.26 9.92
CA THR A 251 -16.69 9.08 11.10
C THR A 251 -15.44 9.35 11.93
N LEU A 252 -15.35 10.57 12.47
CA LEU A 252 -14.27 10.99 13.35
C LEU A 252 -14.86 11.30 14.73
N TRP A 253 -14.20 10.79 15.76
CA TRP A 253 -14.63 10.86 17.15
C TRP A 253 -13.49 11.40 18.00
N LYS A 254 -13.79 12.27 18.94
CA LYS A 254 -12.85 12.71 19.97
C LYS A 254 -12.92 11.75 21.15
N VAL A 255 -11.76 11.34 21.65
CA VAL A 255 -11.61 10.47 22.81
C VAL A 255 -11.37 11.30 24.06
N SER A 256 -11.99 10.91 25.17
CA SER A 256 -11.72 11.43 26.50
C SER A 256 -11.72 10.29 27.51
N ASP A 257 -10.74 10.26 28.40
CA ASP A 257 -10.64 9.30 29.51
C ASP A 257 -10.85 9.97 30.89
N ALA A 258 -11.28 11.24 30.92
CA ALA A 258 -11.42 12.04 32.13
C ALA A 258 -12.39 11.44 33.17
N SER A 259 -13.33 10.58 32.76
CA SER A 259 -14.27 9.89 33.65
C SER A 259 -13.73 8.55 34.17
N GLY A 260 -12.51 8.15 33.80
CA GLY A 260 -11.96 6.83 34.10
C GLY A 260 -12.46 5.69 33.18
N THR A 261 -13.42 6.00 32.29
CA THR A 261 -13.93 5.08 31.25
C THR A 261 -13.80 5.76 29.88
N LEU A 262 -13.68 4.98 28.81
CA LEU A 262 -13.62 5.54 27.46
C LEU A 262 -14.92 6.27 27.13
N GLN A 263 -14.81 7.57 26.87
CA GLN A 263 -15.88 8.39 26.32
C GLN A 263 -15.48 8.84 24.92
N VAL A 264 -16.36 8.60 23.95
CA VAL A 264 -16.17 9.04 22.56
C VAL A 264 -17.29 9.97 22.14
N THR A 265 -16.95 11.10 21.52
CA THR A 265 -17.91 12.08 21.02
C THR A 265 -17.69 12.29 19.54
N LYS A 266 -18.73 12.14 18.71
CA LYS A 266 -18.62 12.33 17.26
C LYS A 266 -18.28 13.80 16.97
N VAL A 267 -17.19 14.01 16.23
CA VAL A 267 -16.70 15.33 15.80
C VAL A 267 -17.18 15.61 14.39
N ASN A 268 -17.05 14.64 13.50
CA ASN A 268 -17.36 14.82 12.08
C ASN A 268 -17.82 13.48 11.44
N GLN A 269 -18.55 13.58 10.33
CA GLN A 269 -19.01 12.46 9.51
C GLN A 269 -18.92 12.85 8.04
N GLY A 270 -18.41 11.95 7.20
CA GLY A 270 -18.15 12.26 5.80
C GLY A 270 -16.71 12.71 5.56
N HIS A 271 -16.56 13.89 4.96
CA HIS A 271 -15.26 14.46 4.60
C HIS A 271 -14.54 14.99 5.83
N GLN A 272 -13.39 14.40 6.17
CA GLN A 272 -12.62 14.79 7.33
C GLN A 272 -11.75 16.02 7.03
N ASN A 273 -11.58 16.88 8.03
CA ASN A 273 -10.71 18.06 7.94
C ASN A 273 -9.57 17.93 8.96
N ILE A 274 -8.34 18.19 8.53
CA ILE A 274 -7.17 18.13 9.42
C ILE A 274 -7.31 19.07 10.63
N LYS A 275 -8.07 20.17 10.49
CA LYS A 275 -8.34 21.12 11.58
C LYS A 275 -9.16 20.53 12.74
N ASP A 276 -9.84 19.41 12.50
CA ASP A 276 -10.61 18.71 13.53
C ASP A 276 -9.71 17.92 14.49
N LEU A 277 -8.44 17.66 14.11
CA LEU A 277 -7.44 17.00 14.93
C LEU A 277 -6.69 18.02 15.79
N ASN A 278 -7.07 18.13 17.06
CA ASN A 278 -6.38 18.98 18.03
C ASN A 278 -5.15 18.28 18.61
N THR A 279 -3.98 18.95 18.59
CA THR A 279 -2.70 18.41 19.11
C THR A 279 -2.74 18.01 20.59
N ASN A 280 -3.66 18.53 21.39
CA ASN A 280 -3.77 18.21 22.81
C ASN A 280 -4.75 17.06 23.11
N ASP A 281 -5.36 16.46 22.09
CA ASP A 281 -6.42 15.47 22.23
C ASP A 281 -6.09 14.18 21.47
N ALA A 282 -6.90 13.14 21.72
CA ALA A 282 -6.91 11.89 20.96
C ALA A 282 -8.22 11.74 20.16
N PHE A 283 -8.14 11.08 19.01
CA PHE A 283 -9.26 10.89 18.10
C PHE A 283 -9.32 9.48 17.54
N ILE A 284 -10.52 9.01 17.22
CA ILE A 284 -10.78 7.75 16.51
C ILE A 284 -11.40 8.08 15.15
N LEU A 285 -10.75 7.66 14.08
CA LEU A 285 -11.29 7.67 12.72
C LEU A 285 -11.77 6.25 12.38
N ASP A 286 -13.09 6.07 12.28
CA ASP A 286 -13.70 4.86 11.72
C ASP A 286 -13.88 5.06 10.21
N ALA A 287 -13.00 4.43 9.43
CA ALA A 287 -12.98 4.52 7.97
C ALA A 287 -13.80 3.41 7.29
N ASP A 288 -14.78 2.85 8.00
CA ASP A 288 -15.59 1.71 7.58
C ASP A 288 -14.75 0.49 7.16
N GLN A 289 -14.67 0.20 5.86
CA GLN A 289 -13.84 -0.90 5.34
C GLN A 289 -12.34 -0.58 5.35
N GLY A 290 -11.95 0.68 5.56
CA GLY A 290 -10.56 1.13 5.62
C GLY A 290 -9.83 0.85 6.94
N GLY A 291 -10.54 0.32 7.95
CA GLY A 291 -10.01 0.09 9.29
C GLY A 291 -10.29 1.23 10.27
N LEU A 292 -9.86 1.02 11.52
CA LEU A 292 -10.01 1.98 12.62
C LEU A 292 -8.64 2.58 12.95
N PHE A 293 -8.56 3.91 13.00
CA PHE A 293 -7.32 4.61 13.36
C PHE A 293 -7.52 5.39 14.65
N VAL A 294 -6.61 5.23 15.60
CA VAL A 294 -6.58 5.98 16.87
C VAL A 294 -5.44 6.98 16.79
N TRP A 295 -5.75 8.23 16.46
CA TRP A 295 -4.78 9.32 16.35
C TRP A 295 -4.55 9.97 17.71
N ILE A 296 -3.28 10.18 18.08
CA ILE A 296 -2.87 10.79 19.34
C ILE A 296 -2.06 12.06 19.05
N GLY A 297 -2.55 13.19 19.56
CA GLY A 297 -1.87 14.47 19.44
C GLY A 297 -0.54 14.53 20.19
N LYS A 298 0.34 15.45 19.79
CA LYS A 298 1.66 15.65 20.44
C LYS A 298 1.55 16.02 21.92
N GLY A 299 0.51 16.77 22.29
CA GLY A 299 0.19 17.13 23.66
C GLY A 299 -0.39 15.98 24.49
N GLY A 300 -0.68 14.84 23.86
CA GLY A 300 -1.16 13.64 24.55
C GLY A 300 -0.12 13.05 25.50
N THR A 301 -0.58 12.67 26.69
CA THR A 301 0.23 12.06 27.76
C THR A 301 0.71 10.66 27.39
N GLN A 302 1.78 10.19 28.04
CA GLN A 302 2.26 8.80 27.85
C GLN A 302 1.18 7.76 28.19
N GLN A 303 0.33 8.05 29.19
CA GLN A 303 -0.78 7.18 29.54
C GLN A 303 -1.80 7.05 28.40
N GLU A 304 -2.18 8.16 27.77
CA GLU A 304 -3.10 8.14 26.63
C GLU A 304 -2.51 7.38 25.43
N ARG A 305 -1.20 7.55 25.16
CA ARG A 305 -0.48 6.79 24.12
C ARG A 305 -0.53 5.29 24.36
N SER A 306 -0.31 4.86 25.62
CA SER A 306 -0.35 3.44 26.01
C SER A 306 -1.76 2.83 25.94
N LYS A 307 -2.81 3.65 26.08
CA LYS A 307 -4.22 3.22 26.04
C LYS A 307 -4.81 3.19 24.63
N ALA A 308 -4.16 3.78 23.63
CA ALA A 308 -4.70 3.96 22.28
C ALA A 308 -5.27 2.67 21.66
N GLN A 309 -4.56 1.56 21.75
CA GLN A 309 -5.02 0.26 21.24
C GLN A 309 -6.26 -0.25 21.99
N LYS A 310 -6.27 -0.10 23.32
CA LYS A 310 -7.41 -0.47 24.16
C LYS A 310 -8.64 0.36 23.81
N TRP A 311 -8.48 1.66 23.60
CA TRP A 311 -9.59 2.53 23.20
C TRP A 311 -10.18 2.14 21.85
N GLY A 312 -9.34 1.79 20.88
CA GLY A 312 -9.80 1.27 19.59
C GLY A 312 -10.62 -0.01 19.74
N GLN A 313 -10.20 -0.94 20.59
CA GLN A 313 -10.93 -2.18 20.86
C GLN A 313 -12.27 -1.92 21.55
N GLU A 314 -12.28 -1.14 22.62
CA GLU A 314 -13.51 -0.75 23.34
C GLU A 314 -14.49 -0.02 22.39
N TYR A 315 -13.99 0.81 21.48
CA TYR A 315 -14.81 1.45 20.45
C TYR A 315 -15.47 0.44 19.52
N LEU A 316 -14.72 -0.54 19.00
CA LEU A 316 -15.26 -1.59 18.12
C LEU A 316 -16.37 -2.39 18.81
N GLU A 317 -16.20 -2.72 20.09
CA GLU A 317 -17.20 -3.42 20.90
C GLU A 317 -18.47 -2.58 21.10
N GLN A 318 -18.32 -1.32 21.53
CA GLN A 318 -19.45 -0.41 21.76
C GLN A 318 -20.27 -0.16 20.49
N HIS A 319 -19.60 -0.06 19.34
CA HIS A 319 -20.23 0.22 18.05
C HIS A 319 -20.58 -1.04 17.25
N LYS A 320 -20.44 -2.23 17.87
CA LYS A 320 -20.75 -3.55 17.26
C LYS A 320 -20.08 -3.75 15.89
N ARG A 321 -18.85 -3.26 15.76
CA ARG A 321 -18.04 -3.43 14.55
C ARG A 321 -17.46 -4.84 14.51
N ASN A 322 -16.97 -5.25 13.35
CA ASN A 322 -16.37 -6.56 13.19
C ASN A 322 -15.09 -6.67 14.06
N LYS A 323 -14.97 -7.74 14.85
CA LYS A 323 -13.79 -8.02 15.70
C LYS A 323 -12.48 -8.20 14.92
N TYR A 324 -12.57 -8.46 13.62
CA TYR A 324 -11.43 -8.55 12.70
C TYR A 324 -11.05 -7.21 12.09
N THR A 325 -11.80 -6.13 12.35
CA THR A 325 -11.44 -4.79 11.88
C THR A 325 -10.06 -4.40 12.43
N GLN A 326 -9.17 -3.98 11.53
CA GLN A 326 -7.82 -3.54 11.90
C GLN A 326 -7.89 -2.28 12.77
N VAL A 327 -7.05 -2.24 13.81
CA VAL A 327 -6.86 -1.06 14.67
C VAL A 327 -5.41 -0.58 14.54
N VAL A 328 -5.24 0.69 14.20
CA VAL A 328 -3.94 1.33 13.98
C VAL A 328 -3.77 2.51 14.93
N LYS A 329 -2.72 2.49 15.77
CA LYS A 329 -2.33 3.66 16.58
C LYS A 329 -1.54 4.62 15.70
N VAL A 330 -1.97 5.87 15.62
CA VAL A 330 -1.33 6.92 14.81
C VAL A 330 -0.87 8.05 15.73
N LEU A 331 0.37 8.50 15.58
CA LEU A 331 0.88 9.65 16.32
C LEU A 331 0.91 10.88 15.43
N GLU A 332 0.62 12.05 16.00
CA GLU A 332 0.73 13.31 15.29
C GLU A 332 2.15 13.56 14.75
N GLY A 333 2.25 13.77 13.44
CA GLY A 333 3.51 13.92 12.70
C GLY A 333 4.11 12.62 12.16
N ALA A 334 3.55 11.46 12.52
CA ALA A 334 3.94 10.14 12.04
C ALA A 334 2.78 9.41 11.34
N GLU A 335 1.88 10.15 10.71
CA GLU A 335 0.67 9.60 10.12
C GLU A 335 0.95 8.74 8.87
N PRO A 336 0.44 7.50 8.80
CA PRO A 336 0.58 6.67 7.62
C PRO A 336 -0.37 7.12 6.50
N GLN A 337 -0.03 6.83 5.25
CA GLN A 337 -0.87 7.15 4.09
C GLN A 337 -2.27 6.52 4.20
N SER A 338 -2.37 5.35 4.85
CA SER A 338 -3.64 4.68 5.11
C SER A 338 -4.58 5.52 5.97
N PHE A 339 -4.05 6.43 6.80
CA PHE A 339 -4.80 7.40 7.61
C PHE A 339 -5.01 8.73 6.86
N THR A 340 -3.95 9.33 6.32
CA THR A 340 -4.01 10.68 5.74
C THR A 340 -4.92 10.78 4.52
N GLN A 341 -5.12 9.66 3.79
CA GLN A 341 -6.03 9.59 2.63
C GLN A 341 -7.50 9.95 2.96
N TRP A 342 -7.90 9.90 4.23
CA TRP A 342 -9.28 10.17 4.66
C TRP A 342 -9.57 11.63 4.93
N PHE A 343 -8.55 12.50 4.91
CA PHE A 343 -8.66 13.92 5.21
C PHE A 343 -8.50 14.77 3.95
N SER A 344 -9.34 15.79 3.84
CA SER A 344 -9.25 16.80 2.80
C SER A 344 -8.11 17.77 3.08
N ASN A 345 -7.27 18.05 2.06
CA ASN A 345 -6.15 18.99 2.16
C ASN A 345 -5.19 18.68 3.32
N TRP A 346 -4.80 17.41 3.45
CA TRP A 346 -3.70 17.01 4.33
C TRP A 346 -2.41 17.70 3.84
N ASN A 347 -2.18 18.92 4.30
CA ASN A 347 -0.92 19.61 4.08
C ASN A 347 0.10 18.92 4.96
N ASP A 348 1.12 18.32 4.35
CA ASP A 348 2.35 17.85 5.00
C ASP A 348 3.15 19.03 5.59
N ALA A 349 2.50 19.85 6.42
CA ALA A 349 3.12 20.93 7.15
C ALA A 349 4.02 20.29 8.20
N LYS A 350 5.31 20.13 7.82
CA LYS A 350 6.48 19.64 8.58
C LYS A 350 7.06 18.28 8.18
N LYS A 351 6.75 17.77 6.98
CA LYS A 351 7.78 17.04 6.24
C LYS A 351 8.34 18.02 5.24
N THR A 352 9.62 18.36 5.34
CA THR A 352 10.42 18.56 4.14
C THR A 352 10.32 17.25 3.36
N SER A 353 9.23 17.10 2.60
CA SER A 353 9.13 16.14 1.53
C SER A 353 10.34 16.46 0.68
N ASN A 354 11.36 15.63 0.76
CA ASN A 354 12.36 15.59 -0.27
C ASN A 354 11.56 15.22 -1.52
N PHE A 355 11.27 16.25 -2.31
CA PHE A 355 10.63 16.10 -3.59
C PHE A 355 11.35 14.96 -4.32
N LYS A 356 10.61 13.90 -4.64
CA LYS A 356 11.14 12.80 -5.43
C LYS A 356 11.01 13.20 -6.89
N PRO A 357 12.13 13.24 -7.65
CA PRO A 357 12.06 13.48 -9.06
C PRO A 357 11.19 12.45 -9.78
N LYS A 358 10.56 12.86 -10.88
CA LYS A 358 9.72 11.98 -11.70
C LYS A 358 10.24 11.96 -13.13
N LEU A 359 10.46 10.76 -13.66
CA LEU A 359 10.88 10.56 -15.04
C LEU A 359 9.66 10.19 -15.89
N PHE A 360 9.59 10.73 -17.10
CA PHE A 360 8.58 10.43 -18.08
C PHE A 360 9.22 10.12 -19.43
N ASN A 361 8.71 9.11 -20.14
CA ASN A 361 9.02 8.91 -21.56
C ASN A 361 7.98 9.68 -22.40
N VAL A 362 8.45 10.43 -23.39
CA VAL A 362 7.65 11.09 -24.42
C VAL A 362 7.92 10.42 -25.76
N SER A 363 7.02 9.52 -26.14
CA SER A 363 7.15 8.72 -27.37
C SER A 363 6.07 9.08 -28.40
N ASN A 364 6.42 9.07 -29.69
CA ASN A 364 5.47 9.29 -30.78
C ASN A 364 5.24 8.06 -31.68
N GLU A 365 5.74 6.88 -31.31
CA GLU A 365 5.79 5.69 -32.16
C GLU A 365 4.43 5.26 -32.75
N THR A 366 3.33 5.60 -32.08
CA THR A 366 1.97 5.28 -32.52
C THR A 366 1.32 6.37 -33.41
N GLY A 367 2.05 7.43 -33.75
CA GLY A 367 1.53 8.62 -34.44
C GLY A 367 0.74 9.58 -33.54
N LYS A 368 0.63 9.28 -32.25
CA LYS A 368 0.10 10.15 -31.18
C LYS A 368 1.14 10.25 -30.08
N LEU A 369 1.34 11.46 -29.56
CA LEU A 369 2.26 11.71 -28.45
C LEU A 369 1.71 11.03 -27.18
N VAL A 370 2.44 10.06 -26.64
CA VAL A 370 2.13 9.37 -25.39
C VAL A 370 3.17 9.77 -24.35
N VAL A 371 2.71 10.09 -23.14
CA VAL A 371 3.56 10.43 -21.99
C VAL A 371 3.35 9.35 -20.93
N GLU A 372 4.40 8.60 -20.60
CA GLU A 372 4.36 7.51 -19.62
C GLU A 372 5.32 7.81 -18.47
N GLU A 373 4.87 7.68 -17.22
CA GLU A 373 5.71 7.86 -16.02
C GLU A 373 6.51 6.58 -15.74
N ILE A 374 7.83 6.74 -15.53
CA ILE A 374 8.73 5.68 -15.11
C ILE A 374 9.00 5.85 -13.60
N ALA A 375 8.53 4.89 -12.81
CA ALA A 375 8.71 4.88 -11.36
C ALA A 375 10.05 4.25 -10.97
N ASP A 376 10.66 4.75 -9.88
CA ASP A 376 11.92 4.24 -9.31
C ASP A 376 13.04 4.07 -10.34
N PHE A 377 13.21 5.07 -11.21
CA PHE A 377 14.07 5.03 -12.39
C PHE A 377 15.59 4.98 -12.09
N TYR A 378 16.32 4.35 -13.01
CA TYR A 378 17.78 4.24 -13.08
C TYR A 378 18.28 4.82 -14.42
N GLN A 379 19.60 4.96 -14.56
CA GLN A 379 20.19 5.43 -15.82
C GLN A 379 19.78 4.55 -17.03
N GLU A 380 19.53 3.26 -16.79
CA GLU A 380 19.15 2.30 -17.82
C GLU A 380 17.75 2.53 -18.41
N ASP A 381 16.91 3.29 -17.71
CA ASP A 381 15.56 3.64 -18.14
C ASP A 381 15.54 4.87 -19.08
N LEU A 382 16.70 5.49 -19.34
CA LEU A 382 16.84 6.52 -20.36
C LEU A 382 16.88 5.87 -21.74
N ASP A 383 15.76 5.92 -22.44
CA ASP A 383 15.62 5.33 -23.77
C ASP A 383 16.37 6.15 -24.81
N THR A 384 17.40 5.55 -25.40
CA THR A 384 18.27 6.21 -26.38
C THR A 384 17.54 6.58 -27.67
N ASP A 385 16.39 5.96 -27.95
CA ASP A 385 15.58 6.19 -29.16
C ASP A 385 14.44 7.20 -28.94
N ASP A 386 14.29 7.76 -27.73
CA ASP A 386 13.15 8.61 -27.34
C ASP A 386 13.60 9.91 -26.60
N VAL A 387 12.63 10.74 -26.23
CA VAL A 387 12.84 11.93 -25.39
C VAL A 387 12.27 11.69 -23.99
N MET A 388 13.09 11.97 -22.97
CA MET A 388 12.71 11.81 -21.58
C MET A 388 12.52 13.17 -20.90
N ILE A 389 11.52 13.28 -20.02
CA ILE A 389 11.30 14.46 -19.17
C ILE A 389 11.53 14.07 -17.71
N LEU A 390 12.44 14.74 -17.02
CA LEU A 390 12.71 14.54 -15.60
C LEU A 390 12.33 15.79 -14.82
N ASP A 391 11.24 15.72 -14.06
CA ASP A 391 10.78 16.80 -13.19
C ASP A 391 11.56 16.77 -11.87
N ALA A 392 12.44 17.76 -11.67
CA ALA A 392 13.22 17.97 -10.45
C ALA A 392 12.68 19.15 -9.59
N LEU A 393 11.38 19.45 -9.70
CA LEU A 393 10.65 20.55 -9.05
C LEU A 393 11.04 21.94 -9.57
N ASN A 394 12.28 22.35 -9.29
CA ASN A 394 12.82 23.66 -9.66
C ASN A 394 13.45 23.66 -11.07
N THR A 395 13.83 22.48 -11.56
CA THR A 395 14.36 22.32 -12.92
C THR A 395 13.65 21.15 -13.56
N ILE A 396 13.14 21.34 -14.77
CA ILE A 396 12.64 20.25 -15.60
C ILE A 396 13.72 19.97 -16.62
N TYR A 397 14.25 18.75 -16.60
CA TYR A 397 15.19 18.31 -17.61
C TYR A 397 14.47 17.66 -18.76
N VAL A 398 14.78 18.08 -19.97
CA VAL A 398 14.37 17.41 -21.21
C VAL A 398 15.61 16.71 -21.74
N TRP A 399 15.71 15.40 -21.52
CA TRP A 399 16.83 14.59 -21.95
C TRP A 399 16.52 13.97 -23.32
N ILE A 400 17.42 14.16 -24.28
CA ILE A 400 17.22 13.75 -25.67
C ILE A 400 18.18 12.59 -25.99
N GLY A 401 17.62 11.42 -26.27
CA GLY A 401 18.36 10.26 -26.76
C GLY A 401 19.00 10.50 -28.13
N ASP A 402 20.12 9.82 -28.41
CA ASP A 402 20.85 9.96 -29.66
C ASP A 402 19.99 9.50 -30.87
N GLY A 403 19.24 8.41 -30.70
CA GLY A 403 18.31 7.83 -31.67
C GLY A 403 16.96 8.55 -31.81
N ALA A 404 16.65 9.52 -30.94
CA ALA A 404 15.35 10.20 -30.92
C ALA A 404 14.98 10.87 -32.25
N LYS A 405 13.73 10.70 -32.69
CA LYS A 405 13.26 11.19 -33.99
C LYS A 405 13.14 12.71 -33.98
N LYS A 406 13.33 13.33 -35.14
CA LYS A 406 13.26 14.80 -35.29
C LYS A 406 11.93 15.38 -34.79
N ALA A 407 10.82 14.68 -35.02
CA ALA A 407 9.50 15.10 -34.55
C ALA A 407 9.36 15.07 -33.01
N GLU A 408 10.07 14.18 -32.32
CA GLU A 408 10.08 14.11 -30.84
C GLU A 408 10.94 15.23 -30.27
N LYS A 409 12.10 15.50 -30.89
CA LYS A 409 12.99 16.61 -30.54
C LYS A 409 12.28 17.97 -30.66
N ASP A 410 11.48 18.18 -31.71
CA ASP A 410 10.72 19.41 -31.93
C ASP A 410 9.53 19.54 -30.95
N ALA A 411 8.88 18.42 -30.57
CA ALA A 411 7.73 18.40 -29.67
C ALA A 411 8.09 18.48 -28.17
N ALA A 412 9.32 18.10 -27.80
CA ALA A 412 9.79 18.01 -26.42
C ALA A 412 9.65 19.31 -25.63
N ASN A 413 10.00 20.43 -26.25
CA ASN A 413 9.94 21.76 -25.63
C ASN A 413 8.50 22.23 -25.39
N GLU A 414 7.59 21.94 -26.32
CA GLU A 414 6.18 22.30 -26.16
C GLU A 414 5.50 21.38 -25.12
N THR A 415 5.92 20.11 -25.05
CA THR A 415 5.43 19.13 -24.07
C THR A 415 5.88 19.49 -22.66
N ALA A 416 7.15 19.86 -22.46
CA ALA A 416 7.66 20.34 -21.17
C ALA A 416 6.95 21.63 -20.70
N LYS A 417 6.64 22.55 -21.62
CA LYS A 417 5.86 23.77 -21.33
C LYS A 417 4.40 23.47 -20.99
N LYS A 418 3.72 22.60 -21.75
CA LYS A 418 2.34 22.18 -21.44
C LYS A 418 2.26 21.43 -20.11
N TYR A 419 3.27 20.63 -19.78
CA TYR A 419 3.39 19.96 -18.49
C TYR A 419 3.53 20.98 -17.35
N LEU A 420 4.31 22.06 -17.54
CA LEU A 420 4.38 23.18 -16.58
C LEU A 420 3.02 23.88 -16.37
N ASP A 421 2.24 24.06 -17.43
CA ASP A 421 0.98 24.82 -17.38
C ASP A 421 -0.22 24.02 -16.84
N THR A 422 -0.15 22.68 -16.83
CA THR A 422 -1.28 21.80 -16.45
C THR A 422 -1.15 21.16 -15.08
N ASP A 423 0.01 21.27 -14.43
CA ASP A 423 0.27 20.64 -13.14
C ASP A 423 -0.32 21.46 -11.97
N LYS A 424 -0.87 20.75 -10.96
CA LYS A 424 -1.57 21.35 -9.81
C LYS A 424 -0.62 21.72 -8.66
N ILE A 425 0.70 21.52 -8.85
CA ILE A 425 1.73 21.77 -7.84
C ILE A 425 2.17 23.25 -7.92
N PRO A 426 2.09 24.05 -6.83
CA PRO A 426 2.63 25.41 -6.84
C PRO A 426 4.16 25.40 -7.02
N ARG A 427 4.65 25.84 -8.18
CA ARG A 427 6.10 25.94 -8.47
C ARG A 427 6.65 27.31 -8.10
N HIS A 428 7.94 27.38 -7.78
CA HIS A 428 8.62 28.66 -7.57
C HIS A 428 8.73 29.44 -8.91
N LYS A 429 8.65 30.78 -8.87
CA LYS A 429 8.67 31.65 -10.08
C LYS A 429 9.96 31.56 -10.91
N THR A 430 10.97 30.84 -10.43
CA THR A 430 12.29 30.69 -11.06
C THR A 430 12.50 29.29 -11.64
N ALA A 431 11.45 28.48 -11.78
CA ALA A 431 11.59 27.14 -12.36
C ALA A 431 12.09 27.23 -13.81
N THR A 432 13.10 26.44 -14.18
CA THR A 432 13.71 26.43 -15.53
C THR A 432 13.47 25.12 -16.25
N ILE A 433 13.53 25.16 -17.58
CA ILE A 433 13.64 23.98 -18.43
C ILE A 433 15.08 23.90 -18.94
N ASP A 434 15.75 22.78 -18.66
CA ASP A 434 17.11 22.49 -19.11
C ASP A 434 17.08 21.34 -20.12
N ILE A 435 17.54 21.59 -21.35
CA ILE A 435 17.61 20.57 -22.40
C ILE A 435 18.99 19.92 -22.37
N LEU A 436 19.02 18.59 -22.24
CA LEU A 436 20.22 17.77 -22.18
C LEU A 436 20.22 16.78 -23.35
N TYR A 437 21.41 16.45 -23.83
CA TYR A 437 21.61 15.43 -24.86
C TYR A 437 22.34 14.25 -24.25
N GLN A 438 22.05 13.04 -24.73
CA GLN A 438 22.75 11.81 -24.33
C GLN A 438 24.27 12.01 -24.38
N GLY A 439 24.95 11.65 -23.28
CA GLY A 439 26.39 11.78 -23.11
C GLY A 439 26.90 13.20 -22.79
N LYS A 440 26.00 14.18 -22.69
CA LYS A 440 26.30 15.58 -22.31
C LYS A 440 25.52 16.03 -21.07
N GLU A 441 25.11 15.07 -20.22
CA GLU A 441 24.33 15.34 -19.02
C GLU A 441 25.16 16.12 -17.99
N ASN A 442 24.51 17.10 -17.33
CA ASN A 442 25.18 17.90 -16.31
C ASN A 442 25.19 17.19 -14.94
N PRO A 443 26.05 17.61 -13.98
CA PRO A 443 26.12 16.98 -12.65
C PRO A 443 24.80 17.05 -11.86
N GLY A 444 23.98 18.08 -12.10
CA GLY A 444 22.68 18.25 -11.45
C GLY A 444 21.70 17.15 -11.83
N PHE A 445 21.62 16.82 -13.12
CA PHE A 445 20.81 15.73 -13.65
C PHE A 445 21.29 14.36 -13.16
N LYS A 446 22.60 14.09 -13.26
CA LYS A 446 23.19 12.80 -12.88
C LYS A 446 22.92 12.43 -11.41
N LYS A 447 22.91 13.43 -10.51
CA LYS A 447 22.64 13.24 -9.08
C LYS A 447 21.20 12.80 -8.75
N LEU A 448 20.28 12.95 -9.70
CA LEU A 448 18.87 12.55 -9.51
C LEU A 448 18.65 11.05 -9.70
N PHE A 449 19.64 10.33 -10.21
CA PHE A 449 19.64 8.89 -10.36
C PHE A 449 20.34 8.24 -9.15
N PRO A 450 19.85 7.09 -8.64
CA PRO A 450 20.49 6.39 -7.52
C PRO A 450 21.95 6.01 -7.78
N GLU A 451 22.24 5.61 -9.02
CA GLU A 451 23.58 5.27 -9.50
C GLU A 451 23.74 5.78 -10.95
N TRP A 452 24.93 6.27 -11.30
CA TRP A 452 25.26 6.78 -12.64
C TRP A 452 26.66 6.33 -13.07
N ASP A 453 26.77 5.70 -14.24
CA ASP A 453 28.00 5.30 -14.91
C ASP A 453 28.19 6.07 -16.22
N ASP A 454 29.17 6.98 -16.26
CA ASP A 454 29.52 7.76 -17.45
C ASP A 454 30.00 6.90 -18.63
N LYS A 455 30.35 5.63 -18.39
CA LYS A 455 30.79 4.68 -19.42
C LYS A 455 29.67 3.76 -19.90
N MET A 456 28.45 3.90 -19.38
CA MET A 456 27.33 3.01 -19.69
C MET A 456 27.05 2.93 -21.20
N TRP A 457 26.93 4.08 -21.87
CA TRP A 457 26.62 4.14 -23.30
C TRP A 457 27.67 3.45 -24.17
N ALA A 458 28.95 3.62 -23.83
CA ALA A 458 30.06 2.95 -24.54
C ALA A 458 30.11 1.42 -24.30
N LYS A 459 29.60 0.93 -23.16
CA LYS A 459 29.48 -0.51 -22.86
C LYS A 459 28.33 -1.16 -23.62
N GLN A 460 27.18 -0.48 -23.71
CA GLN A 460 26.03 -0.97 -24.47
C GLN A 460 26.34 -1.11 -25.97
N GLU A 461 26.99 -0.13 -26.59
CA GLU A 461 27.40 -0.22 -28.00
C GLU A 461 28.32 -1.42 -28.27
N LYS A 462 29.25 -1.72 -27.36
CA LYS A 462 30.13 -2.90 -27.46
C LYS A 462 29.35 -4.21 -27.32
N ASN A 463 28.40 -4.29 -26.39
CA ASN A 463 27.58 -5.48 -26.21
C ASN A 463 26.68 -5.74 -27.42
N TYR A 464 26.04 -4.71 -27.99
CA TYR A 464 25.23 -4.86 -29.21
C TYR A 464 26.06 -5.21 -30.45
N LYS A 465 27.28 -4.67 -30.58
CA LYS A 465 28.22 -5.09 -31.63
C LYS A 465 28.66 -6.55 -31.47
N ASN A 466 29.05 -6.94 -30.26
CA ASN A 466 29.43 -8.33 -29.97
C ASN A 466 28.26 -9.31 -30.21
N LEU A 467 27.02 -8.94 -29.86
CA LEU A 467 25.83 -9.75 -30.14
C LEU A 467 25.52 -9.84 -31.64
N ARG A 468 25.76 -8.77 -32.41
CA ARG A 468 25.59 -8.80 -33.88
C ARG A 468 26.65 -9.64 -34.57
N GLU A 469 27.90 -9.62 -34.11
CA GLU A 469 28.98 -10.49 -34.62
C GLU A 469 28.80 -11.97 -34.23
N LEU A 470 28.04 -12.26 -33.17
CA LEU A 470 27.66 -13.62 -32.78
C LEU A 470 26.45 -14.17 -33.53
N LEU A 471 25.63 -13.29 -34.12
CA LEU A 471 24.36 -13.65 -34.76
C LEU A 471 24.39 -13.52 -36.30
N PHE A 472 25.50 -13.07 -36.89
CA PHE A 472 25.71 -12.99 -38.35
C PHE A 472 27.10 -13.44 -38.77
#